data_AF-A0A538F1A7-F1
#
_entry.id   AF-A0A538F1A7-F1
#
_cell.length_a   1.000
_cell.length_b   1.000
_cell.length_c   1.000
_cell.angle_alpha   90.00
_cell.angle_beta   90.00
_cell.angle_gamma   90.00
#
_symmetry.space_group_name_H-M   'P 1'
#
loop_
_entity.id
_entity.type
_entity.pdbx_description
1 polymer ?
#
loop_
_entity_poly.entity_id
_entity_poly.type
_entity_poly.pdbx_seq_one_letter_code
_entity_poly.pdbx_strand_id
1 'polypeptide(L)'
;LAEEIIRRVPSAEMVRMTNSGTEAAMSALRLARAATGRDAVLKFAGAYHGHVDGLLADAGSGLATQGIPASPGVTAAQAADTLVAPWNDREAVERALQERAVAAIVCEPCPANMGLVPAEPGFLA
;
A
#
# COMPACT_ATOMS: atom_id res chain seq x y z
N LEU A 1 -19.23 17.56 -7.41
CA LEU A 1 -18.08 16.65 -7.59
C LEU A 1 -18.08 15.50 -6.59
N ALA A 2 -18.10 15.78 -5.27
CA ALA A 2 -18.12 14.73 -4.24
C ALA A 2 -19.26 13.71 -4.44
N GLU A 3 -20.49 14.19 -4.63
CA GLU A 3 -21.67 13.35 -4.91
C GLU A 3 -21.49 12.47 -6.16
N GLU A 4 -20.85 12.98 -7.21
CA GLU A 4 -20.58 12.22 -8.43
C GLU A 4 -19.56 11.11 -8.23
N ILE A 5 -18.55 11.32 -7.36
CA ILE A 5 -17.59 10.27 -7.02
C ILE A 5 -18.29 9.16 -6.24
N ILE A 6 -19.04 9.52 -5.19
CA ILE A 6 -19.80 8.59 -4.36
C ILE A 6 -20.77 7.76 -5.21
N ARG A 7 -21.50 8.42 -6.13
CA ARG A 7 -22.43 7.76 -7.04
C ARG A 7 -21.77 6.72 -7.96
N ARG A 8 -20.49 6.91 -8.33
CA ARG A 8 -19.75 6.04 -9.26
C ARG A 8 -18.89 4.98 -8.56
N VAL A 9 -18.55 5.18 -7.30
CA VAL A 9 -17.71 4.27 -6.49
C VAL A 9 -18.51 3.87 -5.25
N PRO A 10 -19.34 2.81 -5.33
CA PRO A 10 -20.29 2.48 -4.25
C PRO A 10 -19.66 2.17 -2.89
N SER A 11 -18.36 1.85 -2.85
CA SER A 11 -17.62 1.66 -1.59
C SER A 11 -17.26 2.96 -0.87
N ALA A 12 -17.41 4.11 -1.53
CA ALA A 12 -17.09 5.42 -0.94
C ALA A 12 -18.38 6.11 -0.45
N GLU A 13 -18.58 6.15 0.87
CA GLU A 13 -19.71 6.87 1.50
C GLU A 13 -19.42 8.35 1.75
N MET A 14 -18.14 8.69 1.95
CA MET A 14 -17.64 10.05 2.14
C MET A 14 -16.33 10.22 1.37
N VAL A 15 -16.05 11.44 0.92
CA VAL A 15 -14.82 11.76 0.20
C VAL A 15 -14.16 13.02 0.76
N ARG A 16 -12.82 13.02 0.72
CA ARG A 16 -11.99 14.19 1.03
C ARG A 16 -11.10 14.49 -0.15
N MET A 17 -11.16 15.72 -0.66
CA MET A 17 -10.30 16.18 -1.75
C MET A 17 -8.89 16.50 -1.22
N THR A 18 -7.88 16.18 -2.02
CA THR A 18 -6.47 16.52 -1.81
C THR A 18 -5.91 17.16 -3.09
N ASN A 19 -4.70 17.70 -3.04
CA ASN A 19 -4.05 18.32 -4.20
C ASN A 19 -3.30 17.31 -5.08
N SER A 20 -3.03 16.11 -4.57
CA SER A 20 -2.31 15.06 -5.31
C SER A 20 -2.69 13.64 -4.87
N GLY A 21 -2.29 12.66 -5.69
CA GLY A 21 -2.36 11.24 -5.35
C GLY A 21 -1.47 10.86 -4.15
N THR A 22 -0.27 11.46 -4.04
CA THR A 22 0.61 11.29 -2.86
C THR A 22 -0.10 11.72 -1.57
N GLU A 23 -0.77 12.87 -1.58
CA GLU A 23 -1.52 13.35 -0.42
C GLU A 23 -2.72 12.44 -0.09
N ALA A 24 -3.39 11.91 -1.12
CA ALA A 24 -4.49 10.97 -0.93
C ALA A 24 -4.00 9.66 -0.28
N ALA A 25 -2.91 9.07 -0.80
CA ALA A 25 -2.30 7.86 -0.23
C ALA A 25 -1.81 8.10 1.21
N MET A 26 -1.11 9.21 1.46
CA MET A 26 -0.68 9.60 2.80
C MET A 26 -1.85 9.69 3.78
N SER A 27 -2.95 10.31 3.35
CA SER A 27 -4.16 10.49 4.17
C SER A 27 -4.87 9.17 4.43
N ALA A 28 -5.00 8.31 3.42
CA ALA A 28 -5.64 7.00 3.53
C ALA A 28 -4.87 6.07 4.49
N LEU A 29 -3.55 6.01 4.39
CA LEU A 29 -2.72 5.20 5.29
C LEU A 29 -2.76 5.72 6.73
N ARG A 30 -2.74 7.05 6.91
CA ARG A 30 -2.92 7.66 8.24
C ARG A 30 -4.28 7.31 8.84
N LEU A 31 -5.35 7.37 8.03
CA LEU A 31 -6.69 6.99 8.47
C LEU A 31 -6.76 5.51 8.87
N ALA A 32 -6.22 4.61 8.06
CA ALA A 32 -6.19 3.18 8.36
C ALA A 32 -5.45 2.88 9.68
N ARG A 33 -4.29 3.50 9.90
CA ARG A 33 -3.55 3.39 11.16
C ARG A 33 -4.36 3.87 12.35
N ALA A 34 -4.96 5.06 12.24
CA ALA A 34 -5.79 5.62 13.31
C ALA A 34 -7.04 4.77 13.60
N ALA A 35 -7.69 4.22 12.58
CA ALA A 35 -8.89 3.40 12.73
C ALA A 35 -8.60 2.01 13.34
N THR A 36 -7.44 1.44 13.05
CA THR A 36 -7.09 0.08 13.48
C THR A 36 -6.19 0.04 14.72
N GLY A 37 -5.50 1.13 15.06
CA GLY A 37 -4.49 1.18 16.11
C GLY A 37 -3.20 0.40 15.76
N ARG A 38 -2.95 0.14 14.48
CA ARG A 38 -1.81 -0.65 13.98
C ARG A 38 -0.87 0.24 13.19
N ASP A 39 0.44 -0.02 13.28
CA ASP A 39 1.45 0.81 12.60
C ASP A 39 1.78 0.31 11.19
N ALA A 40 1.85 -1.02 11.02
CA ALA A 40 2.35 -1.63 9.80
C ALA A 40 1.36 -1.48 8.62
N VAL A 41 1.86 -1.34 7.40
CA VAL A 41 1.09 -1.37 6.15
C VAL A 41 1.75 -2.33 5.18
N LEU A 42 0.98 -2.97 4.30
CA LEU A 42 1.52 -3.83 3.25
C LEU A 42 1.31 -3.18 1.89
N LYS A 43 2.37 -3.09 1.08
CA LYS A 43 2.33 -2.72 -0.34
C LYS A 43 2.88 -3.85 -1.21
N PHE A 44 2.74 -3.69 -2.52
CA PHE A 44 3.29 -4.62 -3.48
C PHE A 44 4.57 -4.08 -4.13
N ALA A 45 5.52 -4.97 -4.40
CA ALA A 45 6.72 -4.65 -5.17
C ALA A 45 6.31 -4.10 -6.55
N GLY A 46 6.99 -3.05 -7.00
CA GLY A 46 6.69 -2.38 -8.28
C GLY A 46 5.46 -1.46 -8.30
N ALA A 47 4.59 -1.53 -7.29
CA ALA A 47 3.48 -0.57 -7.15
C ALA A 47 3.98 0.80 -6.66
N TYR A 48 3.33 1.87 -7.14
CA TYR A 48 3.65 3.26 -6.80
C TYR A 48 2.41 4.00 -6.30
N HIS A 49 2.51 4.55 -5.09
CA HIS A 49 1.43 5.26 -4.40
C HIS A 49 1.84 6.67 -3.98
N GLY A 50 2.73 7.29 -4.77
CA GLY A 50 3.35 8.56 -4.43
C GLY A 50 4.62 8.40 -3.59
N HIS A 51 5.29 9.53 -3.34
CA HIS A 51 6.60 9.59 -2.68
C HIS A 51 6.48 9.81 -1.15
N VAL A 52 5.53 9.15 -0.50
CA VAL A 52 5.49 9.13 0.97
C VAL A 52 6.69 8.33 1.46
N ASP A 53 7.55 8.88 2.32
CA ASP A 53 8.82 8.25 2.73
C ASP A 53 8.68 6.78 3.13
N GLY A 54 7.64 6.45 3.91
CA GLY A 54 7.40 5.05 4.29
C GLY A 54 7.04 4.10 3.15
N LEU A 55 6.53 4.60 2.03
CA LEU A 55 6.21 3.80 0.83
C LEU A 55 7.37 3.70 -0.16
N LEU A 56 8.41 4.52 0.01
CA LEU A 56 9.70 4.42 -0.69
C LEU A 56 10.54 3.29 -0.07
N ALA A 57 9.93 2.11 -0.02
CA ALA A 57 10.48 0.88 0.51
C ALA A 57 10.46 -0.20 -0.57
N ASP A 58 11.56 -0.95 -0.63
CA ASP A 58 11.73 -2.16 -1.44
C ASP A 58 11.67 -3.41 -0.57
N ALA A 59 11.41 -4.54 -1.20
CA ALA A 59 11.50 -5.84 -0.53
C ALA A 59 12.96 -6.12 -0.17
N GLY A 60 13.19 -6.61 1.05
CA GLY A 60 14.52 -7.09 1.43
C GLY A 60 14.95 -8.31 0.60
N SER A 61 16.26 -8.50 0.44
CA SER A 61 16.81 -9.69 -0.22
C SER A 61 16.63 -10.93 0.68
N GLY A 62 15.44 -11.57 0.66
CA GLY A 62 15.14 -12.80 1.41
C GLY A 62 13.70 -12.90 1.93
N LEU A 63 13.49 -13.70 2.98
CA LEU A 63 12.24 -13.84 3.75
C LEU A 63 11.86 -12.59 4.56
N ALA A 64 12.67 -11.53 4.50
CA ALA A 64 12.43 -10.30 5.25
C ALA A 64 11.35 -9.47 4.55
N THR A 65 10.13 -9.52 5.08
CA THR A 65 9.00 -8.69 4.66
C THR A 65 9.19 -7.21 5.00
N GLN A 66 10.14 -6.87 5.89
CA GLN A 66 10.44 -5.51 6.29
C GLN A 66 11.02 -4.68 5.14
N GLY A 67 10.42 -3.50 4.92
CA GLY A 67 10.82 -2.55 3.91
C GLY A 67 12.23 -2.00 4.15
N ILE A 68 13.09 -2.12 3.14
CA ILE A 68 14.38 -1.44 3.10
C ILE A 68 14.20 -0.10 2.36
N PRO A 69 14.78 1.02 2.84
CA PRO A 69 14.70 2.28 2.11
C PRO A 69 15.16 2.15 0.67
N ALA A 70 14.29 2.48 -0.27
CA ALA A 70 14.54 2.40 -1.72
C ALA A 70 15.10 3.70 -2.31
N SER A 71 15.15 4.78 -1.51
CA SER A 71 15.56 6.11 -1.95
C SER A 71 16.54 6.76 -0.97
N PRO A 72 17.67 7.32 -1.44
CA PRO A 72 18.55 8.12 -0.61
C PRO A 72 17.80 9.25 0.10
N GLY A 73 18.00 9.39 1.41
CA GLY A 73 17.30 10.39 2.23
C GLY A 73 16.11 9.82 3.01
N VAL A 74 15.63 8.62 2.67
CA VAL A 74 14.66 7.88 3.50
C VAL A 74 15.40 7.05 4.54
N THR A 75 15.04 7.24 5.81
CA THR A 75 15.65 6.49 6.92
C THR A 75 15.03 5.10 7.07
N ALA A 76 15.79 4.17 7.65
CA ALA A 76 15.27 2.84 7.98
C ALA A 76 14.03 2.91 8.89
N ALA A 77 13.98 3.87 9.83
CA ALA A 77 12.84 4.06 10.71
C ALA A 77 11.56 4.47 9.95
N GLN A 78 11.68 5.26 8.89
CA GLN A 78 10.53 5.65 8.07
C GLN A 78 9.97 4.46 7.25
N ALA A 79 10.84 3.55 6.79
CA ALA A 79 10.46 2.37 6.02
C ALA A 79 10.05 1.15 6.89
N ALA A 80 10.40 1.14 8.18
CA ALA A 80 10.28 -0.01 9.07
C ALA A 80 8.84 -0.57 9.21
N ASP A 81 7.84 0.30 9.07
CA ASP A 81 6.42 -0.07 9.15
C ASP A 81 5.77 -0.37 7.80
N THR A 82 6.56 -0.56 6.76
CA THR A 82 6.07 -0.97 5.44
C THR A 82 6.55 -2.36 5.13
N LEU A 83 5.61 -3.27 4.92
CA LEU A 83 5.84 -4.60 4.41
C LEU A 83 5.71 -4.59 2.88
N VAL A 84 6.57 -5.34 2.19
CA VAL A 84 6.53 -5.43 0.73
C VAL A 84 6.37 -6.89 0.31
N ALA A 85 5.28 -7.20 -0.38
CA ALA A 85 5.01 -8.51 -0.96
C ALA A 85 5.10 -8.48 -2.51
N PRO A 86 5.44 -9.59 -3.18
CA PRO A 86 5.29 -9.69 -4.63
C PRO A 86 3.82 -9.59 -5.05
N TRP A 87 3.53 -8.92 -6.17
CA TRP A 87 2.20 -8.93 -6.78
C TRP A 87 1.85 -10.35 -7.27
N ASN A 88 0.58 -10.75 -7.16
CA ASN A 88 0.08 -12.11 -7.44
C ASN A 88 0.63 -13.24 -6.54
N ASP A 89 1.39 -12.94 -5.48
CA ASP A 89 1.85 -13.96 -4.51
C ASP A 89 0.99 -13.93 -3.24
N ARG A 90 -0.09 -14.72 -3.24
CA ARG A 90 -1.01 -14.83 -2.09
C ARG A 90 -0.33 -15.42 -0.85
N GLU A 91 0.58 -16.37 -1.04
CA GLU A 91 1.29 -17.01 0.08
C GLU A 91 2.19 -16.00 0.79
N ALA A 92 2.88 -15.14 0.03
CA ALA A 92 3.66 -14.04 0.61
C ALA A 92 2.82 -13.03 1.38
N VAL A 93 1.62 -12.70 0.87
CA VAL A 93 0.68 -11.84 1.60
C VAL A 93 0.26 -12.51 2.91
N GLU A 94 -0.14 -13.78 2.88
CA GLU A 94 -0.56 -14.52 4.07
C GLU A 94 0.55 -14.61 5.12
N ARG A 95 1.79 -14.92 4.71
CA ARG A 95 2.96 -14.92 5.61
C ARG A 95 3.19 -13.54 6.23
N ALA A 96 3.16 -12.46 5.43
CA ALA A 96 3.36 -11.10 5.94
C ALA A 96 2.29 -10.70 6.98
N LEU A 97 1.03 -11.14 6.78
CA LEU A 97 -0.07 -10.90 7.71
C LEU A 97 0.03 -11.73 9.00
N GLN A 98 0.71 -12.88 8.97
CA GLN A 98 1.03 -13.67 10.17
C GLN A 98 2.15 -13.03 11.00
N GLU A 99 3.10 -12.34 10.35
CA GLU A 99 4.25 -11.72 11.01
C GLU A 99 3.90 -10.41 11.72
N ARG A 100 3.08 -9.53 11.12
CA ARG A 100 2.63 -8.28 11.75
C ARG A 100 1.16 -8.01 11.45
N ALA A 101 0.46 -7.51 12.47
CA ALA A 101 -0.86 -6.95 12.29
C ALA A 101 -0.78 -5.65 11.47
N VAL A 102 -1.23 -5.68 10.22
CA VAL A 102 -1.25 -4.50 9.35
C VAL A 102 -2.53 -3.68 9.53
N ALA A 103 -2.40 -2.37 9.42
CA ALA A 103 -3.49 -1.41 9.36
C ALA A 103 -4.24 -1.48 8.02
N ALA A 104 -3.49 -1.67 6.92
CA ALA A 104 -4.03 -1.72 5.57
C ALA A 104 -3.11 -2.49 4.62
N ILE A 105 -3.72 -3.03 3.57
CA ILE A 105 -3.05 -3.45 2.35
C ILE A 105 -3.35 -2.40 1.28
N VAL A 106 -2.33 -1.85 0.63
CA VAL A 106 -2.47 -0.88 -0.46
C VAL A 106 -2.02 -1.50 -1.77
N CYS A 107 -2.84 -1.40 -2.81
CA CYS A 107 -2.56 -1.95 -4.13
C CYS A 107 -3.09 -1.09 -5.27
N GLU A 108 -2.52 -1.31 -6.45
CA GLU A 108 -3.13 -0.93 -7.72
C GLU A 108 -3.95 -2.14 -8.18
N PRO A 109 -5.28 -2.03 -8.42
CA PRO A 109 -6.08 -3.18 -8.87
C PRO A 109 -5.68 -3.64 -10.29
N CYS A 110 -5.05 -2.75 -11.04
CA CYS A 110 -4.44 -3.01 -12.32
C CYS A 110 -3.09 -2.28 -12.34
N PRO A 111 -2.02 -2.89 -11.77
CA PRO A 111 -0.71 -2.25 -11.69
C PRO A 111 -0.21 -1.85 -13.07
N ALA A 112 0.27 -0.62 -13.17
CA ALA A 112 0.83 -0.07 -14.41
C ALA A 112 2.24 0.54 -14.23
N ASN A 113 2.61 0.88 -12.99
CA ASN A 113 3.92 1.48 -12.68
C ASN A 113 5.11 0.51 -12.80
N MET A 114 4.83 -0.80 -12.82
CA MET A 114 5.80 -1.87 -13.10
C MET A 114 5.57 -2.53 -14.47
N GLY A 115 4.91 -1.81 -15.39
CA GLY A 115 4.26 -2.40 -16.55
C GLY A 115 2.86 -2.89 -16.23
N LEU A 116 2.05 -3.16 -17.26
CA LEU A 116 0.69 -3.68 -17.10
C LEU A 116 0.77 -5.15 -16.69
N VAL A 117 0.50 -5.44 -15.41
CA VAL A 117 0.50 -6.80 -14.86
C VAL A 117 -0.85 -7.08 -14.20
N PRO A 118 -1.82 -7.67 -14.93
CA PRO A 118 -3.15 -7.95 -14.37
C PRO A 118 -3.08 -8.85 -13.13
N ALA A 119 -4.08 -8.70 -12.26
CA ALA A 119 -4.28 -9.63 -11.15
C ALA A 119 -4.57 -11.04 -11.69
N GLU A 120 -3.93 -12.05 -11.11
CA GLU A 120 -4.29 -13.44 -11.38
C GLU A 120 -5.71 -13.74 -10.88
N PRO A 121 -6.42 -14.69 -11.52
CA PRO A 121 -7.76 -15.08 -11.09
C PRO A 121 -7.79 -15.43 -9.60
N GLY A 122 -8.69 -14.77 -8.87
CA GLY A 122 -8.85 -14.97 -7.43
C GLY A 122 -7.84 -14.22 -6.56
N PHE A 123 -6.89 -13.46 -7.10
CA PHE A 123 -5.97 -12.68 -6.26
C PHE A 123 -6.67 -11.54 -5.50
N LEU A 124 -7.60 -10.84 -6.15
CA LEU A 124 -8.39 -9.73 -5.59
C LEU A 124 -9.80 -10.12 -5.10
N ALA A 125 -10.14 -11.41 -5.16
CA ALA A 125 -11.46 -11.93 -4.79
C ALA A 125 -11.55 -12.28 -3.30
#